data_AF-A0A671LSM9-F1
#
_entry.id   AF-A0A671LSM9-F1
#
_cell.length_a   1.000
_cell.length_b   1.000
_cell.length_c   1.000
_cell.angle_alpha   90.00
_cell.angle_beta   90.00
_cell.angle_gamma   90.00
#
_symmetry.space_group_name_H-M   'P 1'
#
loop_
_entity.id
_entity.type
_entity.pdbx_description
1 polymer ?
#
loop_
_entity_poly.entity_id
_entity_poly.type
_entity_poly.pdbx_seq_one_letter_code
_entity_poly.pdbx_strand_id
1 'polypeptide(L)'
;QICQSQNNVFYYATFYDTNKKIPMYSAYKFEGLKNCTRLNAWYIEPQLDDNNAPPNMKLEKDVKIQGLGDYQALNGNYEKSGYDRGHLAPVFQAESQSCADTTFTLTNAAPQNPYFNRGQWRVLERNIAKNLSDQCLPNKYSVYIVTGVVPGTKNISNKVNVKVPSHFWTAYCCLDNNNKCQISGGFIGVNENITPKDKSVKDLETELAKLYNLTSFNLFDRSTEPPANKANQKTMKISSFKTKRQ
;
A
#
# COMPACT_ATOMS: atom_id res chain seq x y z
N GLN A 1 4.84 4.74 10.36
CA GLN A 1 4.57 3.38 9.85
C GLN A 1 3.53 2.75 10.75
N ILE A 2 2.54 2.07 10.16
CA ILE A 2 1.47 1.36 10.86
C ILE A 2 1.63 -0.10 10.46
N CYS A 3 1.62 -1.01 11.44
CA CYS A 3 1.64 -2.45 11.18
C CYS A 3 0.24 -2.98 11.44
N GLN A 4 -0.47 -3.33 10.38
CA GLN A 4 -1.85 -3.79 10.50
C GLN A 4 -1.88 -5.22 11.02
N SER A 5 -2.64 -5.40 12.08
CA SER A 5 -2.70 -6.66 12.81
C SER A 5 -4.10 -6.99 13.29
N GLN A 6 -4.34 -8.28 13.51
CA GLN A 6 -5.51 -8.78 14.20
C GLN A 6 -5.05 -9.91 15.11
N ASN A 7 -5.49 -9.91 16.38
CA ASN A 7 -5.11 -10.90 17.38
C ASN A 7 -3.58 -11.11 17.49
N ASN A 8 -2.81 -10.02 17.46
CA ASN A 8 -1.34 -9.99 17.47
C ASN A 8 -0.63 -10.64 16.26
N VAL A 9 -1.36 -10.94 15.18
CA VAL A 9 -0.78 -11.39 13.90
C VAL A 9 -0.66 -10.18 12.97
N PHE A 10 0.56 -9.90 12.49
CA PHE A 10 0.84 -8.82 11.56
C PHE A 10 0.74 -9.31 10.12
N TYR A 11 -0.07 -8.64 9.30
CA TYR A 11 -0.33 -9.07 7.92
C TYR A 11 0.39 -8.21 6.89
N TYR A 12 0.41 -6.91 7.12
CA TYR A 12 1.05 -5.94 6.25
C TYR A 12 1.44 -4.71 7.05
N ALA A 13 2.19 -3.82 6.41
CA ALA A 13 2.56 -2.54 6.99
C ALA A 13 2.37 -1.45 5.96
N THR A 14 1.92 -0.31 6.45
CA THR A 14 1.69 0.88 5.66
C THR A 14 2.53 2.03 6.17
N PHE A 15 3.23 2.72 5.28
CA PHE A 15 3.72 4.05 5.54
C PHE A 15 2.63 5.06 5.21
N TYR A 16 2.10 5.69 6.24
CA TYR A 16 1.00 6.65 6.15
C TYR A 16 1.52 8.08 6.36
N ASP A 17 1.10 9.02 5.52
CA ASP A 17 1.45 10.43 5.64
C ASP A 17 0.27 11.19 6.28
N THR A 18 0.44 11.58 7.54
CA THR A 18 -0.60 12.24 8.34
C THR A 18 -0.93 13.66 7.86
N ASN A 19 -0.01 14.32 7.16
CA ASN A 19 -0.26 15.65 6.58
C ASN A 19 -1.10 15.56 5.32
N LYS A 20 -0.90 14.51 4.52
CA LYS A 20 -1.69 14.26 3.29
C LYS A 20 -2.92 13.40 3.55
N LYS A 21 -3.00 12.77 4.72
CA LYS A 21 -4.06 11.85 5.17
C LYS A 21 -4.31 10.71 4.18
N ILE A 22 -3.22 10.16 3.63
CA ILE A 22 -3.26 9.01 2.72
C ILE A 22 -2.09 8.06 3.00
N PRO A 23 -2.25 6.76 2.71
CA PRO A 23 -1.12 5.86 2.64
C PRO A 23 -0.21 6.24 1.48
N MET A 24 1.09 6.22 1.71
CA MET A 24 2.09 6.45 0.67
C MET A 24 2.50 5.13 0.01
N TYR A 25 2.66 4.06 0.81
CA TYR A 25 2.85 2.70 0.33
C TYR A 25 2.49 1.68 1.41
N SER A 26 2.00 0.51 0.99
CA SER A 26 1.83 -0.70 1.80
C SER A 26 2.72 -1.80 1.23
N ALA A 27 3.23 -2.65 2.11
CA ALA A 27 4.00 -3.82 1.71
C ALA A 27 3.48 -5.06 2.45
N TYR A 28 3.45 -6.20 1.77
CA TYR A 28 2.87 -7.45 2.28
C TYR A 28 3.46 -8.67 1.56
N LYS A 29 3.25 -9.84 2.16
CA LYS A 29 3.59 -11.13 1.55
C LYS A 29 2.38 -11.70 0.83
N PHE A 30 2.60 -12.35 -0.31
CA PHE A 30 1.56 -13.07 -1.04
C PHE A 30 1.73 -14.57 -0.83
N GLU A 31 0.69 -15.23 -0.32
CA GLU A 31 0.67 -16.66 0.05
C GLU A 31 -0.28 -17.48 -0.84
N GLY A 32 -0.60 -16.94 -2.02
CA GLY A 32 -1.54 -17.54 -2.98
C GLY A 32 -2.98 -17.04 -2.81
N LEU A 33 -3.80 -17.37 -3.82
CA LEU A 33 -5.20 -16.95 -3.87
C LEU A 33 -6.01 -17.63 -2.76
N LYS A 34 -6.73 -16.81 -2.00
CA LYS A 34 -7.70 -17.25 -0.99
C LYS A 34 -9.09 -16.74 -1.35
N ASN A 35 -10.12 -17.52 -1.02
CA ASN A 35 -11.50 -17.10 -1.20
C ASN A 35 -11.97 -16.24 -0.01
N CYS A 36 -11.47 -15.00 0.05
CA CYS A 36 -11.82 -14.06 1.10
C CYS A 36 -13.05 -13.23 0.71
N THR A 37 -13.90 -12.96 1.71
CA THR A 37 -15.04 -12.05 1.60
C THR A 37 -14.63 -10.62 1.96
N ARG A 38 -15.41 -9.65 1.48
CA ARG A 38 -15.19 -8.22 1.74
C ARG A 38 -16.06 -7.77 2.90
N LEU A 39 -15.52 -6.92 3.77
CA LEU A 39 -16.31 -6.17 4.73
C LEU A 39 -17.03 -4.99 4.05
N ASN A 40 -18.12 -4.55 4.68
CA ASN A 40 -18.82 -3.32 4.30
C ASN A 40 -18.38 -2.12 5.15
N ALA A 41 -17.90 -2.38 6.37
CA ALA A 41 -17.45 -1.36 7.31
C ALA A 41 -15.98 -1.00 7.07
N TRP A 42 -15.67 0.28 7.29
CA TRP A 42 -14.32 0.83 7.19
C TRP A 42 -13.90 1.38 8.55
N TYR A 43 -12.68 1.02 8.94
CA TYR A 43 -12.08 1.31 10.21
C TYR A 43 -11.09 2.48 10.10
N ILE A 44 -10.74 3.02 11.25
CA ILE A 44 -9.70 4.04 11.44
C ILE A 44 -8.63 3.52 12.40
N GLU A 45 -7.49 4.21 12.47
CA GLU A 45 -6.37 3.93 13.38
C GLU A 45 -6.31 5.02 14.45
N PRO A 46 -6.97 4.84 15.62
CA PRO A 46 -7.09 5.90 16.63
C PRO A 46 -5.75 6.43 17.15
N GLN A 47 -4.72 5.57 17.16
CA GLN A 47 -3.35 5.90 17.57
C GLN A 47 -2.68 6.97 16.71
N LEU A 48 -3.24 7.32 15.55
CA LEU A 48 -2.77 8.45 14.76
C LEU A 48 -3.22 9.80 15.32
N ASP A 49 -4.39 9.85 15.97
CA ASP A 49 -4.98 11.08 16.51
C ASP A 49 -4.83 11.19 18.04
N ASP A 50 -4.58 10.07 18.73
CA ASP A 50 -4.29 10.03 20.17
C ASP A 50 -3.21 8.98 20.48
N ASN A 51 -2.04 9.42 20.95
CA ASN A 51 -0.92 8.54 21.28
C ASN A 51 -1.23 7.54 22.42
N ASN A 52 -2.28 7.76 23.21
CA ASN A 52 -2.70 6.85 24.27
C ASN A 52 -3.69 5.78 23.78
N ALA A 53 -4.17 5.89 22.53
CA ALA A 53 -5.10 4.93 21.99
C ALA A 53 -4.40 3.60 21.65
N PRO A 54 -5.11 2.45 21.77
CA PRO A 54 -4.54 1.15 21.46
C PRO A 54 -4.16 1.03 19.98
N PRO A 55 -3.19 0.18 19.62
CA PRO A 55 -2.65 0.07 18.26
C PRO A 55 -3.57 -0.66 17.27
N ASN A 56 -4.82 -0.94 17.64
CA ASN A 56 -5.76 -1.71 16.84
C ASN A 56 -6.76 -0.79 16.15
N MET A 57 -7.08 -1.12 14.89
CA MET A 57 -8.12 -0.41 14.14
C MET A 57 -9.48 -0.50 14.84
N LYS A 58 -10.28 0.58 14.74
CA LYS A 58 -11.62 0.67 15.35
C LYS A 58 -12.62 1.27 14.38
N LEU A 59 -13.91 0.94 14.58
CA LEU A 59 -14.99 1.65 13.91
C LEU A 59 -14.99 3.09 14.39
N GLU A 60 -15.12 4.04 13.47
CA GLU A 60 -15.09 5.47 13.76
C GLU A 60 -16.10 5.88 14.85
N LYS A 61 -17.32 5.32 14.81
CA LYS A 61 -18.38 5.57 15.81
C LYS A 61 -18.02 5.14 17.25
N ASP A 62 -17.05 4.24 17.40
CA ASP A 62 -16.64 3.69 18.70
C ASP A 62 -15.43 4.44 19.27
N VAL A 63 -14.96 5.49 18.59
CA VAL A 63 -13.79 6.29 18.98
C VAL A 63 -14.25 7.68 19.40
N LYS A 64 -13.97 8.03 20.67
CA LYS A 64 -14.34 9.32 21.26
C LYS A 64 -13.08 10.03 21.76
N ILE A 65 -12.38 10.69 20.84
CA ILE A 65 -11.17 11.46 21.13
C ILE A 65 -11.32 12.90 20.62
N GLN A 66 -10.70 13.84 21.30
CA GLN A 66 -10.60 15.22 20.83
C GLN A 66 -9.60 15.27 19.66
N GLY A 67 -9.93 15.98 18.58
CA GLY A 67 -9.07 16.04 17.39
C GLY A 67 -9.16 14.81 16.46
N LEU A 68 -10.22 13.99 16.58
CA LEU A 68 -10.44 12.86 15.68
C LEU A 68 -10.41 13.32 14.21
N GLY A 69 -9.54 12.71 13.42
CA GLY A 69 -9.32 13.05 12.02
C GLY A 69 -8.31 14.18 11.79
N ASP A 70 -7.58 14.66 12.81
CA ASP A 70 -6.52 15.65 12.63
C ASP A 70 -5.36 15.12 11.80
N TYR A 71 -5.04 13.82 11.95
CA TYR A 71 -3.90 13.16 11.33
C TYR A 71 -4.28 11.98 10.43
N GLN A 72 -5.58 11.69 10.25
CA GLN A 72 -6.05 10.66 9.33
C GLN A 72 -7.35 11.03 8.62
N ALA A 73 -7.66 10.31 7.55
CA ALA A 73 -8.95 10.41 6.88
C ALA A 73 -10.06 9.72 7.70
N LEU A 74 -11.26 10.27 7.65
CA LEU A 74 -12.47 9.69 8.25
C LEU A 74 -13.45 9.22 7.17
N ASN A 75 -14.42 8.38 7.54
CA ASN A 75 -15.40 7.81 6.62
C ASN A 75 -16.18 8.89 5.87
N GLY A 76 -16.61 9.93 6.58
CA GLY A 76 -17.33 11.07 6.02
C GLY A 76 -16.52 11.87 4.99
N ASN A 77 -15.19 11.75 4.96
CA ASN A 77 -14.36 12.42 3.96
C ASN A 77 -14.55 11.84 2.55
N TYR A 78 -14.88 10.55 2.46
CA TYR A 78 -15.11 9.85 1.19
C TYR A 78 -16.56 9.91 0.73
N GLU A 79 -17.51 10.17 1.64
CA GLU A 79 -18.92 10.25 1.31
C GLU A 79 -19.21 11.37 0.31
N LYS A 80 -19.92 11.03 -0.77
CA LYS A 80 -20.27 11.96 -1.87
C LYS A 80 -19.08 12.69 -2.50
N SER A 81 -17.86 12.20 -2.30
CA SER A 81 -16.64 12.79 -2.86
C SER A 81 -16.45 12.54 -4.36
N GLY A 82 -17.12 11.51 -4.90
CA GLY A 82 -16.86 10.98 -6.24
C GLY A 82 -15.65 10.04 -6.32
N TYR A 83 -14.94 9.78 -5.21
CA TYR A 83 -13.83 8.86 -5.13
C TYR A 83 -14.19 7.59 -4.35
N ASP A 84 -13.62 6.47 -4.78
CA ASP A 84 -13.62 5.24 -4.01
C ASP A 84 -12.52 5.25 -2.94
N ARG A 85 -12.72 4.42 -1.90
CA ARG A 85 -11.67 4.00 -0.98
C ARG A 85 -10.83 2.90 -1.66
N GLY A 86 -9.87 3.32 -2.48
CA GLY A 86 -8.98 2.43 -3.23
C GLY A 86 -7.95 1.80 -2.32
N HIS A 87 -7.97 0.47 -2.20
CA HIS A 87 -7.05 -0.26 -1.34
C HIS A 87 -5.62 -0.18 -1.89
N LEU A 88 -4.63 -0.15 -0.98
CA LEU A 88 -3.26 -0.46 -1.34
C LEU A 88 -3.04 -1.97 -1.20
N ALA A 89 -3.02 -2.53 0.00
CA ALA A 89 -3.07 -3.98 0.19
C ALA A 89 -4.50 -4.48 -0.11
N PRO A 90 -4.74 -5.23 -1.21
CA PRO A 90 -6.08 -5.53 -1.65
C PRO A 90 -6.56 -6.87 -1.07
N VAL A 91 -7.87 -6.95 -0.78
CA VAL A 91 -8.53 -8.18 -0.31
C VAL A 91 -8.22 -9.41 -1.18
N PHE A 92 -8.11 -9.23 -2.49
CA PHE A 92 -7.87 -10.34 -3.44
C PHE A 92 -6.48 -10.98 -3.30
N GLN A 93 -5.54 -10.30 -2.64
CA GLN A 93 -4.17 -10.77 -2.40
C GLN A 93 -3.91 -11.04 -0.90
N ALA A 94 -4.95 -11.03 -0.07
CA ALA A 94 -4.86 -11.32 1.35
C ALA A 94 -4.55 -12.82 1.60
N GLU A 95 -3.68 -13.09 2.56
CA GLU A 95 -3.26 -14.47 2.89
C GLU A 95 -4.29 -15.27 3.70
N SER A 96 -5.31 -14.60 4.26
CA SER A 96 -6.39 -15.20 5.04
C SER A 96 -7.60 -14.25 5.13
N GLN A 97 -8.74 -14.72 5.63
CA GLN A 97 -9.90 -13.85 5.88
C GLN A 97 -9.57 -12.77 6.93
N SER A 98 -8.81 -13.13 7.97
CA SER A 98 -8.36 -12.17 8.99
C SER A 98 -7.47 -11.09 8.38
N CYS A 99 -6.53 -11.46 7.50
CA CYS A 99 -5.76 -10.52 6.71
C CYS A 99 -6.68 -9.61 5.87
N ALA A 100 -7.65 -10.17 5.14
CA ALA A 100 -8.60 -9.40 4.34
C ALA A 100 -9.38 -8.39 5.17
N ASP A 101 -9.84 -8.77 6.36
CA ASP A 101 -10.58 -7.89 7.28
C ASP A 101 -9.71 -6.71 7.71
N THR A 102 -8.41 -6.94 8.01
CA THR A 102 -7.48 -5.84 8.35
C THR A 102 -7.27 -4.84 7.23
N THR A 103 -7.51 -5.21 5.96
CA THR A 103 -7.33 -4.28 4.82
C THR A 103 -8.35 -3.15 4.78
N PHE A 104 -9.47 -3.27 5.51
CA PHE A 104 -10.57 -2.30 5.56
C PHE A 104 -10.33 -1.15 6.54
N THR A 105 -9.09 -0.66 6.63
CA THR A 105 -8.75 0.56 7.37
C THR A 105 -8.48 1.70 6.40
N LEU A 106 -8.92 2.93 6.71
CA LEU A 106 -8.66 4.11 5.86
C LEU A 106 -7.18 4.43 5.74
N THR A 107 -6.34 3.92 6.66
CA THR A 107 -4.90 4.02 6.54
C THR A 107 -4.29 3.08 5.49
N ASN A 108 -5.07 2.19 4.89
CA ASN A 108 -4.70 1.36 3.75
C ASN A 108 -5.47 1.76 2.47
N ALA A 109 -6.19 2.89 2.50
CA ALA A 109 -6.95 3.35 1.34
C ALA A 109 -6.61 4.79 0.94
N ALA A 110 -6.55 5.04 -0.37
CA ALA A 110 -6.40 6.38 -0.93
C ALA A 110 -7.59 6.71 -1.86
N PRO A 111 -7.93 7.99 -2.07
CA PRO A 111 -8.97 8.38 -3.01
C PRO A 111 -8.65 7.91 -4.44
N GLN A 112 -9.42 6.95 -4.94
CA GLN A 112 -9.20 6.36 -6.25
C GLN A 112 -10.38 6.64 -7.17
N ASN A 113 -10.10 6.99 -8.43
CA ASN A 113 -11.14 7.18 -9.43
C ASN A 113 -11.97 5.88 -9.55
N PRO A 114 -13.31 5.93 -9.46
CA PRO A 114 -14.13 4.72 -9.44
C PRO A 114 -13.99 3.83 -10.67
N TYR A 115 -13.82 4.42 -11.86
CA TYR A 115 -13.64 3.65 -13.11
C TYR A 115 -12.27 2.99 -13.14
N PHE A 116 -11.25 3.67 -12.61
CA PHE A 116 -9.91 3.10 -12.47
C PHE A 116 -9.88 1.95 -11.46
N ASN A 117 -10.38 2.20 -10.24
CA ASN A 117 -10.42 1.24 -9.13
C ASN A 117 -11.17 -0.04 -9.52
N ARG A 118 -12.43 0.11 -9.96
CA ARG A 118 -13.32 -1.03 -10.22
C ARG A 118 -13.03 -1.72 -11.56
N GLY A 119 -12.34 -1.01 -12.46
CA GLY A 119 -11.97 -1.45 -13.80
C GLY A 119 -10.52 -1.90 -13.88
N GLN A 120 -9.68 -1.08 -14.51
CA GLN A 120 -8.32 -1.48 -14.92
C GLN A 120 -7.41 -1.84 -13.75
N TRP A 121 -7.50 -1.13 -12.61
CA TRP A 121 -6.69 -1.44 -11.44
C TRP A 121 -7.07 -2.80 -10.83
N ARG A 122 -8.36 -3.08 -10.64
CA ARG A 122 -8.85 -4.40 -10.21
C ARG A 122 -8.42 -5.54 -11.13
N VAL A 123 -8.44 -5.31 -12.45
CA VAL A 123 -7.98 -6.30 -13.44
C VAL A 123 -6.48 -6.57 -13.27
N LEU A 124 -5.69 -5.50 -13.11
CA LEU A 124 -4.25 -5.61 -12.85
C LEU A 124 -3.96 -6.41 -11.58
N GLU A 125 -4.60 -6.06 -10.45
CA GLU A 125 -4.41 -6.76 -9.16
C GLU A 125 -4.68 -8.27 -9.27
N ARG A 126 -5.73 -8.64 -10.02
CA ARG A 126 -6.07 -10.04 -10.27
C ARG A 126 -5.03 -10.75 -11.12
N ASN A 127 -4.56 -10.10 -12.19
CA ASN A 127 -3.59 -10.68 -13.10
C ASN A 127 -2.23 -10.88 -12.41
N ILE A 128 -1.79 -9.92 -11.59
CA ILE A 128 -0.60 -10.07 -10.74
C ILE A 128 -0.75 -11.29 -9.83
N ALA A 129 -1.85 -11.41 -9.10
CA ALA A 129 -2.05 -12.52 -8.17
C ALA A 129 -2.04 -13.90 -8.86
N LYS A 130 -2.64 -14.00 -10.05
CA LYS A 130 -2.60 -15.22 -10.88
C LYS A 130 -1.18 -15.53 -11.34
N ASN A 131 -0.50 -14.56 -11.96
CA ASN A 131 0.87 -14.75 -12.45
C ASN A 131 1.83 -15.17 -11.34
N LEU A 132 1.71 -14.58 -10.14
CA LEU A 132 2.51 -14.95 -8.98
C LEU A 132 2.21 -16.36 -8.48
N SER A 133 0.93 -16.77 -8.52
CA SER A 133 0.52 -18.13 -8.18
C SER A 133 1.07 -19.16 -9.15
N ASP A 134 1.17 -18.83 -10.43
CA ASP A 134 1.62 -19.74 -11.48
C ASP A 134 3.16 -19.80 -11.58
N GLN A 135 3.85 -18.68 -11.35
CA GLN A 135 5.29 -18.55 -11.63
C GLN A 135 6.17 -18.62 -10.38
N CYS A 136 5.69 -18.14 -9.24
CA CYS A 136 6.54 -18.03 -8.04
C CYS A 136 6.27 -19.13 -7.02
N LEU A 137 5.00 -19.42 -6.71
CA LEU A 137 4.64 -20.40 -5.68
C LEU A 137 5.10 -21.84 -5.98
N PRO A 138 5.03 -22.37 -7.23
CA PRO A 138 5.49 -23.73 -7.53
C PRO A 138 7.00 -23.90 -7.32
N ASN A 139 7.76 -22.82 -7.47
CA ASN A 139 9.20 -22.77 -7.21
C ASN A 139 9.54 -22.57 -5.72
N LYS A 140 8.53 -22.53 -4.84
CA LYS A 140 8.68 -22.26 -3.40
C LYS A 140 9.32 -20.91 -3.09
N TYR A 141 9.18 -19.93 -3.99
CA TYR A 141 9.67 -18.59 -3.75
C TYR A 141 8.79 -17.84 -2.74
N SER A 142 9.42 -17.03 -1.88
CA SER A 142 8.71 -16.08 -1.03
C SER A 142 8.36 -14.83 -1.84
N VAL A 143 7.08 -14.50 -1.91
CA VAL A 143 6.59 -13.41 -2.76
C VAL A 143 6.28 -12.17 -1.94
N TYR A 144 7.01 -11.09 -2.20
CA TYR A 144 6.80 -9.78 -1.57
C TYR A 144 6.22 -8.79 -2.57
N ILE A 145 5.20 -8.06 -2.14
CA ILE A 145 4.55 -7.02 -2.94
C ILE A 145 4.64 -5.70 -2.18
N VAL A 146 4.95 -4.64 -2.92
CA VAL A 146 4.89 -3.26 -2.45
C VAL A 146 4.02 -2.47 -3.41
N THR A 147 3.01 -1.81 -2.88
CA THR A 147 2.06 -1.01 -3.64
C THR A 147 1.92 0.36 -3.00
N GLY A 148 1.72 1.39 -3.78
CA GLY A 148 1.74 2.76 -3.28
C GLY A 148 1.14 3.76 -4.24
N VAL A 149 1.24 5.02 -3.82
CA VAL A 149 0.61 6.13 -4.53
C VAL A 149 1.55 7.31 -4.64
N VAL A 150 1.50 7.98 -5.79
CA VAL A 150 2.14 9.29 -5.94
C VAL A 150 1.10 10.36 -5.59
N PRO A 151 1.31 11.18 -4.54
CA PRO A 151 0.39 12.25 -4.20
C PRO A 151 0.14 13.18 -5.38
N GLY A 152 -1.11 13.55 -5.62
CA GLY A 152 -1.46 14.59 -6.59
C GLY A 152 -1.39 15.99 -5.97
N THR A 153 -1.99 16.97 -6.63
CA THR A 153 -2.11 18.36 -6.14
C THR A 153 -3.48 18.67 -5.56
N LYS A 154 -4.51 17.89 -5.93
CA LYS A 154 -5.89 18.09 -5.48
C LYS A 154 -6.16 17.40 -4.15
N ASN A 155 -7.10 17.95 -3.39
CA ASN A 155 -7.71 17.29 -2.26
C ASN A 155 -9.07 16.69 -2.68
N ILE A 156 -9.58 15.75 -1.89
CA ILE A 156 -10.87 15.10 -2.14
C ILE A 156 -12.03 16.12 -2.19
N SER A 157 -11.90 17.22 -1.43
CA SER A 157 -12.73 18.43 -1.54
C SER A 157 -11.97 19.64 -1.00
N ASN A 158 -12.51 20.85 -1.21
CA ASN A 158 -11.91 22.10 -0.73
C ASN A 158 -11.89 22.22 0.81
N LYS A 159 -12.73 21.46 1.53
CA LYS A 159 -12.86 21.52 2.99
C LYS A 159 -12.15 20.39 3.72
N VAL A 160 -11.67 19.39 2.98
CA VAL A 160 -11.13 18.14 3.55
C VAL A 160 -9.71 17.94 3.05
N ASN A 161 -8.74 17.97 3.95
CA ASN A 161 -7.33 17.79 3.62
C ASN A 161 -6.94 16.30 3.45
N VAL A 162 -7.65 15.59 2.57
CA VAL A 162 -7.27 14.24 2.13
C VAL A 162 -6.79 14.34 0.70
N LYS A 163 -5.52 14.04 0.46
CA LYS A 163 -4.91 14.23 -0.86
C LYS A 163 -5.40 13.19 -1.85
N VAL A 164 -5.70 13.59 -3.08
CA VAL A 164 -6.01 12.66 -4.17
C VAL A 164 -4.70 12.31 -4.88
N PRO A 165 -4.30 11.03 -4.94
CA PRO A 165 -3.16 10.59 -5.72
C PRO A 165 -3.28 10.93 -7.20
N SER A 166 -2.15 11.26 -7.82
CA SER A 166 -2.01 11.33 -9.28
C SER A 166 -1.84 9.93 -9.89
N HIS A 167 -1.16 9.03 -9.18
CA HIS A 167 -0.87 7.68 -9.66
C HIS A 167 -1.00 6.64 -8.55
N PHE A 168 -1.33 5.41 -8.95
CA PHE A 168 -1.13 4.20 -8.17
C PHE A 168 -0.04 3.36 -8.83
N TRP A 169 0.77 2.68 -8.03
CA TRP A 169 1.83 1.80 -8.52
C TRP A 169 1.93 0.55 -7.66
N THR A 170 2.41 -0.54 -8.25
CA THR A 170 2.66 -1.79 -7.52
C THR A 170 3.89 -2.48 -8.09
N ALA A 171 4.67 -3.12 -7.24
CA ALA A 171 5.85 -3.88 -7.60
C ALA A 171 5.90 -5.17 -6.79
N TYR A 172 6.49 -6.21 -7.36
CA TYR A 172 6.68 -7.48 -6.67
C TYR A 172 8.07 -8.04 -6.91
N CYS A 173 8.50 -8.90 -5.99
CA CYS A 173 9.72 -9.69 -6.09
C CYS A 173 9.49 -11.07 -5.47
N CYS A 174 9.86 -12.11 -6.22
CA CYS A 174 9.84 -13.50 -5.79
C CYS A 174 11.27 -13.91 -5.39
N LEU A 175 11.47 -14.12 -4.09
CA LEU A 175 12.76 -14.46 -3.50
C LEU A 175 12.93 -15.98 -3.41
N ASP A 176 14.08 -16.47 -3.82
CA ASP A 176 14.50 -17.84 -3.50
C ASP A 176 14.89 -18.01 -2.02
N ASN A 177 15.30 -19.22 -1.65
CA ASN A 177 15.74 -19.54 -0.28
C ASN A 177 17.02 -18.82 0.14
N ASN A 178 17.77 -18.22 -0.79
CA ASN A 178 18.95 -17.41 -0.53
C ASN A 178 18.62 -15.91 -0.49
N ASN A 179 17.33 -15.54 -0.46
CA ASN A 179 16.83 -14.17 -0.53
C ASN A 179 17.22 -13.42 -1.81
N LYS A 180 17.47 -14.13 -2.92
CA LYS A 180 17.74 -13.50 -4.21
C LYS A 180 16.45 -13.38 -5.00
N CYS A 181 16.21 -12.19 -5.56
CA CYS A 181 15.07 -11.95 -6.43
C CYS A 181 15.25 -12.69 -7.76
N GLN A 182 14.37 -13.65 -8.03
CA GLN A 182 14.39 -14.44 -9.26
C GLN A 182 13.43 -13.91 -10.30
N ILE A 183 12.24 -13.46 -9.86
CA ILE A 183 11.19 -12.92 -10.73
C ILE A 183 10.71 -11.61 -10.09
N SER A 184 10.62 -10.54 -10.88
CA SER A 184 10.18 -9.23 -10.41
C SER A 184 9.44 -8.48 -11.50
N GLY A 185 8.51 -7.61 -11.12
CA GLY A 185 7.78 -6.75 -12.04
C GLY A 185 7.25 -5.51 -11.33
N GLY A 186 6.91 -4.50 -12.11
CA GLY A 186 6.39 -3.23 -11.64
C GLY A 186 5.28 -2.71 -12.56
N PHE A 187 4.35 -1.95 -11.99
CA PHE A 187 3.24 -1.35 -12.71
C PHE A 187 2.95 0.03 -12.16
N ILE A 188 2.51 0.94 -13.02
CA ILE A 188 2.05 2.28 -12.62
C ILE A 188 0.87 2.71 -13.50
N GLY A 189 -0.16 3.26 -12.88
CA GLY A 189 -1.32 3.82 -13.55
C GLY A 189 -1.65 5.21 -13.04
N VAL A 190 -2.05 6.09 -13.97
CA VAL A 190 -2.66 7.38 -13.63
C VAL A 190 -4.00 7.11 -12.94
N ASN A 191 -4.37 7.90 -11.94
CA ASN A 191 -5.62 7.76 -11.19
C ASN A 191 -6.86 8.20 -11.99
N GLU A 192 -7.02 7.61 -13.17
CA GLU A 192 -8.00 7.90 -14.22
C GLU A 192 -8.35 6.59 -14.95
N ASN A 193 -9.39 6.59 -15.79
CA ASN A 193 -9.81 5.39 -16.51
C ASN A 193 -8.89 5.04 -17.70
N ILE A 194 -7.61 4.79 -17.41
CA ILE A 194 -6.55 4.49 -18.37
C ILE A 194 -5.84 3.21 -17.91
N THR A 195 -5.43 2.38 -18.86
CA THR A 195 -4.70 1.13 -18.59
C THR A 195 -3.35 1.41 -17.91
N PRO A 196 -3.04 0.77 -16.77
CA PRO A 196 -1.71 0.82 -16.16
C PRO A 196 -0.61 0.32 -17.10
N LYS A 197 0.58 0.89 -16.95
CA LYS A 197 1.77 0.50 -17.70
C LYS A 197 2.56 -0.55 -16.93
N ASP A 198 2.96 -1.62 -17.62
CA ASP A 198 3.93 -2.61 -17.16
C ASP A 198 5.36 -2.04 -17.27
N LYS A 199 6.21 -2.36 -16.29
CA LYS A 199 7.58 -1.89 -16.14
C LYS A 199 8.45 -2.96 -15.48
N SER A 200 9.73 -2.93 -15.81
CA SER A 200 10.72 -3.52 -14.90
C SER A 200 10.72 -2.76 -13.56
N VAL A 201 11.18 -3.40 -12.48
CA VAL A 201 11.32 -2.71 -11.18
C VAL A 201 12.24 -1.48 -11.31
N LYS A 202 13.33 -1.58 -12.08
CA LYS A 202 14.28 -0.48 -12.28
C LYS A 202 13.67 0.71 -13.02
N ASP A 203 12.83 0.45 -14.03
CA ASP A 203 12.15 1.52 -14.76
C ASP A 203 11.08 2.18 -13.90
N LEU A 204 10.37 1.39 -13.08
CA LEU A 204 9.43 1.91 -12.09
C LEU A 204 10.15 2.78 -11.05
N GLU A 205 11.26 2.31 -10.48
CA GLU A 205 12.11 3.10 -9.55
C GLU A 205 12.54 4.45 -10.16
N THR A 206 12.95 4.43 -11.43
CA THR A 206 13.37 5.64 -12.17
C THR A 206 12.22 6.62 -12.35
N GLU A 207 11.03 6.13 -12.68
CA GLU A 207 9.83 6.95 -12.84
C GLU A 207 9.33 7.51 -11.50
N LEU A 208 9.30 6.68 -10.46
CA LEU A 208 8.92 7.09 -9.12
C LEU A 208 9.89 8.14 -8.56
N ALA A 209 11.20 8.00 -8.77
CA ALA A 209 12.17 9.02 -8.37
C ALA A 209 11.84 10.39 -8.98
N LYS A 210 11.47 10.44 -10.26
CA LYS A 210 11.02 11.69 -10.92
C LYS A 210 9.72 12.21 -10.31
N LEU A 211 8.72 11.35 -10.16
CA LEU A 211 7.39 11.72 -9.68
C LEU A 211 7.38 12.20 -8.21
N TYR A 212 8.24 11.64 -7.36
CA TYR A 212 8.43 12.10 -5.97
C TYR A 212 9.46 13.23 -5.83
N ASN A 213 10.10 13.67 -6.92
CA ASN A 213 11.18 14.65 -6.92
C ASN A 213 12.35 14.25 -6.00
N LEU A 214 12.85 13.02 -6.21
CA LEU A 214 13.95 12.41 -5.48
C LEU A 214 15.12 12.13 -6.42
N THR A 215 16.32 12.04 -5.86
CA THR A 215 17.50 11.61 -6.62
C THR A 215 17.46 10.12 -6.91
N SER A 216 16.90 9.33 -5.99
CA SER A 216 16.74 7.89 -6.14
C SER A 216 15.56 7.36 -5.31
N PHE A 217 14.94 6.31 -5.83
CA PHE A 217 13.88 5.55 -5.19
C PHE A 217 14.25 4.07 -5.28
N ASN A 218 14.26 3.36 -4.15
CA ASN A 218 14.59 1.93 -4.12
C ASN A 218 13.43 1.15 -3.49
N LEU A 219 12.84 0.24 -4.27
CA LEU A 219 11.68 -0.57 -3.88
C LEU A 219 12.08 -1.78 -3.05
N PHE A 220 13.15 -2.46 -3.45
CA PHE A 220 13.69 -3.63 -2.75
C PHE A 220 15.15 -3.38 -2.40
N ASP A 221 15.55 -3.72 -1.18
CA ASP A 221 16.93 -3.54 -0.74
C ASP A 221 17.85 -4.42 -1.58
N ARG A 222 18.79 -3.81 -2.31
CA ARG A 222 19.78 -4.50 -3.14
C ARG A 222 20.95 -4.95 -2.27
N SER A 223 20.67 -5.66 -1.17
CA SER A 223 21.68 -6.06 -0.18
C SER A 223 22.65 -7.12 -0.74
N THR A 224 23.43 -6.72 -1.74
CA THR A 224 24.68 -7.29 -2.26
C THR A 224 25.61 -6.20 -2.82
N GLU A 225 25.26 -4.91 -2.80
CA GLU A 225 26.18 -3.83 -3.18
C GLU A 225 26.83 -3.17 -1.95
N PRO A 226 28.17 -3.01 -1.93
CA PRO A 226 28.86 -2.32 -0.85
C PRO A 226 28.41 -0.85 -0.74
N PRO A 227 28.38 -0.26 0.47
CA PRO A 227 27.85 1.08 0.66
C PRO A 227 28.69 2.11 -0.10
N ALA A 228 28.09 2.74 -1.10
CA ALA A 228 28.67 3.94 -1.69
C ALA A 228 28.53 5.11 -0.71
N ASN A 229 29.67 5.65 -0.28
CA ASN A 229 29.75 6.94 0.39
C ASN A 229 29.00 8.00 -0.43
N LYS A 230 27.99 8.65 0.15
CA LYS A 230 27.66 10.07 -0.13
C LYS A 230 26.62 10.63 0.84
N ALA A 231 27.00 11.75 1.45
CA ALA A 231 26.18 12.62 2.26
C ALA A 231 25.08 13.32 1.43
N ASN A 232 24.00 13.71 2.12
CA ASN A 232 22.94 14.65 1.70
C ASN A 232 22.28 14.41 0.33
N GLN A 233 21.66 13.25 0.14
CA GLN A 233 20.69 13.03 -0.94
C GLN A 233 19.31 12.68 -0.38
N LYS A 234 18.24 13.25 -0.96
CA LYS A 234 16.86 12.81 -0.70
C LYS A 234 16.65 11.46 -1.38
N THR A 235 16.98 10.40 -0.65
CA THR A 235 16.78 9.01 -1.07
C THR A 235 15.62 8.41 -0.30
N MET A 236 14.68 7.80 -1.01
CA MET A 236 13.64 6.97 -0.38
C MET A 236 13.99 5.50 -0.59
N LYS A 237 14.11 4.76 0.52
CA LYS A 237 14.22 3.30 0.51
C LYS A 237 12.98 2.73 1.17
N ILE A 238 12.31 1.80 0.50
CA ILE A 238 11.30 0.97 1.15
C ILE A 238 12.06 -0.19 1.78
N SER A 239 12.26 -0.12 3.11
CA SER A 239 12.89 -1.21 3.84
C SER A 239 12.02 -2.46 3.76
N SER A 240 12.61 -3.60 3.39
CA SER A 240 11.95 -4.90 3.42
C SER A 240 11.57 -5.31 4.85
N PHE A 241 10.49 -6.09 4.98
CA PHE A 241 10.11 -6.70 6.24
C PHE A 241 11.20 -7.64 6.72
N LYS A 242 11.97 -7.21 7.72
CA LYS A 242 12.59 -8.16 8.64
C LYS A 242 11.50 -8.55 9.62
N THR A 243 10.84 -9.69 9.38
CA THR A 243 10.15 -10.39 10.47
C THR A 243 11.22 -10.70 11.52
N LYS A 244 11.26 -9.90 12.60
CA LYS A 244 11.98 -10.30 13.80
C LYS A 244 11.30 -11.57 14.29
N ARG A 245 11.89 -12.73 13.99
CA ARG A 245 11.68 -13.92 14.80
C ARG A 245 12.20 -13.55 16.20
N GLN A 246 11.29 -13.38 17.15
CA GLN A 246 11.60 -13.64 18.56
C GLN A 246 11.43 -15.14 18.78
#